data_AF-A0A8J6KME9-F1
#
_entry.id   AF-A0A8J6KME9-F1
#
_cell.length_a   1.000
_cell.length_b   1.000
_cell.length_c   1.000
_cell.angle_alpha   90.00
_cell.angle_beta   90.00
_cell.angle_gamma   90.00
#
_symmetry.space_group_name_H-M   'P 1'
#
loop_
_entity.id
_entity.type
_entity.pdbx_description
1 polymer ?
#
loop_
_entity_poly.entity_id
_entity_poly.type
_entity_poly.pdbx_seq_one_letter_code
_entity_poly.pdbx_strand_id
1 'polypeptide(L)'
;MAHITINQYLQQVTEVIEEKNGPTCAELISFRHAHIANPRLQLSTPEDKCQQMLEPPYDEMFAAHLRCTYAVSNHDFVEAYKFQTVVVQSFLKIFQAHKEENWALPIMYAITLDLRNFANSANQQLVKKGKGKIGDMLEKAAELLMSCFRVCASDT
;
A
#
# COMPACT_ATOMS: atom_id res chain seq x y z
N MET A 1 -13.87 16.11 -2.98
CA MET A 1 -13.39 14.80 -2.45
C MET A 1 -13.39 14.68 -0.91
N ALA A 2 -13.94 15.64 -0.13
CA ALA A 2 -13.81 15.65 1.33
C ALA A 2 -14.82 14.77 2.12
N HIS A 3 -15.59 13.88 1.49
CA HIS A 3 -16.71 13.19 2.16
C HIS A 3 -16.94 11.72 1.80
N ILE A 4 -16.02 11.07 1.08
CA ILE A 4 -16.19 9.65 0.73
C ILE A 4 -16.21 8.78 2.00
N THR A 5 -17.16 7.86 2.08
CA THR A 5 -17.23 6.83 3.14
C THR A 5 -16.36 5.63 2.77
N ILE A 6 -16.03 4.76 3.74
CA ILE A 6 -15.32 3.50 3.45
C ILE A 6 -16.05 2.67 2.41
N ASN A 7 -17.39 2.57 2.47
CA ASN A 7 -18.18 1.78 1.51
C ASN A 7 -17.99 2.31 0.09
N GLN A 8 -18.11 3.63 -0.09
CA GLN A 8 -17.95 4.26 -1.39
C GLN A 8 -16.52 4.15 -1.91
N TYR A 9 -15.53 4.25 -1.02
CA TYR A 9 -14.13 4.09 -1.37
C TYR A 9 -13.83 2.65 -1.83
N LEU A 10 -14.27 1.65 -1.05
CA LEU A 10 -14.09 0.24 -1.42
C LEU A 10 -14.88 -0.13 -2.67
N GLN A 11 -16.07 0.44 -2.87
CA GLN A 11 -16.82 0.25 -4.12
C GLN A 11 -16.04 0.78 -5.33
N GLN A 12 -15.46 1.98 -5.25
CA GLN A 12 -14.60 2.51 -6.32
C GLN A 12 -13.39 1.60 -6.55
N VAL A 13 -12.79 1.06 -5.49
CA VAL A 13 -11.69 0.10 -5.58
C VAL A 13 -12.12 -1.16 -6.32
N THR A 14 -13.27 -1.75 -5.98
CA THR A 14 -13.81 -2.93 -6.67
C THR A 14 -14.01 -2.64 -8.16
N GLU A 15 -14.66 -1.53 -8.50
CA GLU A 15 -14.94 -1.12 -9.89
C GLU A 15 -13.64 -0.98 -10.70
N VAL A 16 -12.61 -0.29 -10.18
CA VAL A 16 -11.35 -0.11 -10.93
C VAL A 16 -10.53 -1.39 -11.07
N ILE A 17 -10.66 -2.34 -10.14
CA ILE A 17 -10.02 -3.66 -10.24
C ILE A 17 -10.71 -4.49 -11.33
N GLU A 18 -12.06 -4.51 -11.33
CA GLU A 18 -12.85 -5.23 -12.35
C GLU A 18 -12.60 -4.68 -13.76
N GLU A 19 -12.50 -3.36 -13.89
CA GLU A 19 -12.17 -2.68 -15.16
C GLU A 19 -10.69 -2.79 -15.55
N LYS A 20 -9.83 -3.34 -14.68
CA LYS A 20 -8.36 -3.35 -14.84
C LYS A 20 -7.80 -1.95 -15.10
N ASN A 21 -8.37 -0.94 -14.44
CA ASN A 21 -7.97 0.46 -14.57
C ASN A 21 -6.78 0.77 -13.64
N GLY A 22 -5.59 0.36 -14.08
CA GLY A 22 -4.32 0.52 -13.38
C GLY A 22 -4.04 1.92 -12.83
N PRO A 23 -4.10 2.97 -13.66
CA PRO A 23 -3.83 4.33 -13.22
C PRO A 23 -4.75 4.79 -12.08
N THR A 24 -6.05 4.51 -12.18
CA THR A 24 -7.02 4.93 -11.15
C THR A 24 -6.86 4.11 -9.87
N CYS A 25 -6.60 2.80 -9.99
CA CYS A 25 -6.29 1.96 -8.84
C CYS A 25 -5.01 2.44 -8.13
N ALA A 26 -3.99 2.86 -8.89
CA ALA A 26 -2.77 3.44 -8.35
C ALA A 26 -3.03 4.74 -7.56
N GLU A 27 -3.95 5.59 -8.02
CA GLU A 27 -4.38 6.78 -7.26
C GLU A 27 -5.10 6.40 -5.96
N LEU A 28 -5.99 5.40 -6.00
CA LEU A 28 -6.73 4.96 -4.82
C LEU A 28 -5.82 4.31 -3.77
N ILE A 29 -4.72 3.65 -4.13
CA ILE A 29 -3.77 3.08 -3.16
C ILE A 29 -2.62 4.03 -2.79
N SER A 30 -2.42 5.15 -3.49
CA SER A 30 -1.24 6.00 -3.29
C SER A 30 -1.39 6.99 -2.13
N PHE A 31 -0.30 7.18 -1.38
CA PHE A 31 -0.17 8.24 -0.38
C PHE A 31 -0.11 9.67 -0.94
N ARG A 32 -0.14 9.83 -2.27
CA ARG A 32 -0.15 11.13 -2.95
C ARG A 32 -1.55 11.62 -3.30
N HIS A 33 -2.58 10.79 -3.14
CA HIS A 33 -3.95 11.15 -3.44
C HIS A 33 -4.66 11.82 -2.25
N ALA A 34 -5.68 12.63 -2.53
CA ALA A 34 -6.40 13.41 -1.50
C ALA A 34 -7.13 12.56 -0.45
N HIS A 35 -7.37 11.27 -0.74
CA HIS A 35 -8.10 10.37 0.15
C HIS A 35 -7.37 10.12 1.48
N ILE A 36 -6.04 10.26 1.50
CA ILE A 36 -5.19 10.07 2.68
C ILE A 36 -5.54 11.04 3.81
N ALA A 37 -6.00 12.24 3.46
CA ALA A 37 -6.40 13.26 4.41
C ALA A 37 -7.81 13.05 4.98
N ASN A 38 -8.56 12.03 4.52
CA ASN A 38 -9.93 11.78 4.96
C ASN A 38 -9.93 10.97 6.27
N PRO A 39 -10.39 11.53 7.41
CA PRO A 39 -10.41 10.81 8.68
C PRO A 39 -11.30 9.56 8.66
N ARG A 40 -12.28 9.48 7.75
CA ARG A 40 -13.15 8.30 7.59
C ARG A 40 -12.45 7.09 6.97
N LEU A 41 -11.28 7.30 6.37
CA LEU A 41 -10.44 6.25 5.79
C LEU A 41 -9.23 5.91 6.67
N GLN A 42 -8.95 6.73 7.69
CA GLN A 42 -7.91 6.49 8.70
C GLN A 42 -8.43 5.54 9.78
N LEU A 43 -8.54 4.25 9.44
CA LEU A 43 -9.18 3.24 10.27
C LEU A 43 -8.16 2.29 10.91
N SER A 44 -8.33 2.02 12.20
CA SER A 44 -7.48 1.08 12.94
C SER A 44 -7.83 -0.39 12.69
N THR A 45 -9.08 -0.69 12.32
CA THR A 45 -9.60 -2.05 12.11
C THR A 45 -10.47 -2.16 10.84
N PRO A 46 -9.91 -1.98 9.64
CA PRO A 46 -10.65 -2.04 8.38
C PRO A 46 -10.88 -3.47 7.84
N GLU A 47 -10.28 -4.50 8.45
CA GLU A 47 -10.20 -5.87 7.92
C GLU A 47 -11.55 -6.46 7.52
N ASP A 48 -12.48 -6.55 8.47
CA ASP A 48 -13.81 -7.15 8.26
C ASP A 48 -14.52 -6.47 7.08
N LYS A 49 -14.30 -5.16 6.91
CA LYS A 49 -14.98 -4.40 5.88
C LYS A 49 -14.37 -4.60 4.50
N CYS A 50 -13.05 -4.67 4.42
CA CYS A 50 -12.35 -5.03 3.18
C CYS A 50 -12.71 -6.45 2.74
N GLN A 51 -12.71 -7.42 3.66
CA GLN A 51 -13.06 -8.82 3.38
C GLN A 51 -14.49 -9.00 2.85
N GLN A 52 -15.42 -8.12 3.25
CA GLN A 52 -16.80 -8.16 2.75
C GLN A 52 -16.95 -7.66 1.31
N MET A 53 -15.99 -6.90 0.77
CA MET A 53 -16.13 -6.16 -0.49
C MET A 53 -15.06 -6.45 -1.54
N LEU A 54 -13.93 -7.03 -1.13
CA LEU A 54 -12.79 -7.31 -1.97
C LEU A 54 -12.40 -8.79 -1.83
N GLU A 55 -11.99 -9.40 -2.94
CA GLU A 55 -11.47 -10.76 -2.94
C GLU A 55 -9.99 -10.79 -2.54
N PRO A 56 -9.50 -11.85 -1.86
CA PRO A 56 -8.08 -12.03 -1.63
C PRO A 56 -7.27 -12.10 -2.93
N PRO A 57 -6.09 -11.45 -3.01
CA PRO A 57 -5.36 -10.72 -1.95
C PRO A 57 -5.68 -9.21 -1.81
N TYR A 58 -6.67 -8.69 -2.55
CA TYR A 58 -6.98 -7.25 -2.55
C TYR A 58 -7.57 -6.76 -1.22
N ASP A 59 -8.31 -7.62 -0.53
CA ASP A 59 -8.83 -7.34 0.82
C ASP A 59 -7.71 -7.00 1.82
N GLU A 60 -6.68 -7.85 1.90
CA GLU A 60 -5.49 -7.68 2.73
C GLU A 60 -4.73 -6.42 2.31
N MET A 61 -4.55 -6.21 1.00
CA MET A 61 -3.84 -5.07 0.45
C MET A 61 -4.49 -3.75 0.87
N PHE A 62 -5.81 -3.60 0.68
CA PHE A 62 -6.51 -2.36 1.00
C PHE A 62 -6.79 -2.20 2.50
N ALA A 63 -6.95 -3.27 3.27
CA ALA A 63 -6.99 -3.20 4.73
C ALA A 63 -5.67 -2.66 5.29
N ALA A 64 -4.53 -3.18 4.81
CA ALA A 64 -3.22 -2.70 5.19
C ALA A 64 -3.01 -1.23 4.79
N HIS A 65 -3.45 -0.82 3.61
CA HIS A 65 -3.39 0.58 3.18
C HIS A 65 -4.17 1.51 4.13
N LEU A 66 -5.41 1.16 4.47
CA LEU A 66 -6.23 1.97 5.39
C LEU A 66 -5.59 2.05 6.79
N ARG A 67 -5.03 0.94 7.30
CA ARG A 67 -4.24 0.97 8.55
C ARG A 67 -2.98 1.82 8.43
N CYS A 68 -2.32 1.81 7.28
CA CYS A 68 -1.19 2.68 7.00
C CYS A 68 -1.61 4.16 7.08
N THR A 69 -2.76 4.54 6.50
CA THR A 69 -3.26 5.92 6.61
C THR A 69 -3.53 6.33 8.06
N TYR A 70 -4.05 5.41 8.89
CA TYR A 70 -4.24 5.62 10.34
C TYR A 70 -2.91 5.77 11.09
N ALA A 71 -1.90 4.95 10.78
CA ALA A 71 -0.59 5.09 11.41
C ALA A 71 0.07 6.44 11.05
N VAL A 72 -0.06 6.87 9.79
CA VAL A 72 0.42 8.17 9.31
C VAL A 72 -0.29 9.33 10.02
N SER A 73 -1.61 9.27 10.19
CA SER A 73 -2.37 10.32 10.90
C SER A 73 -1.97 10.43 12.37
N ASN A 74 -1.43 9.36 12.95
CA ASN A 74 -0.89 9.33 14.32
C ASN A 74 0.62 9.61 14.40
N HIS A 75 1.28 9.99 13.30
CA HIS A 75 2.73 10.19 13.22
C HIS A 75 3.57 8.97 13.63
N ASP A 76 3.03 7.76 13.50
CA ASP A 76 3.76 6.51 13.70
C ASP A 76 4.25 5.96 12.35
N PHE A 77 5.38 6.48 11.87
CA PHE A 77 5.95 6.08 10.59
C PHE A 77 6.59 4.69 10.63
N VAL A 78 6.94 4.19 11.83
CA VAL A 78 7.44 2.83 12.00
C VAL A 78 6.31 1.84 11.75
N GLU A 79 5.12 2.11 12.30
CA GLU A 79 3.95 1.29 12.05
C GLU A 79 3.42 1.46 10.61
N ALA A 80 3.41 2.68 10.07
CA ALA A 80 3.07 2.93 8.67
C ALA A 80 3.96 2.11 7.70
N TYR A 81 5.27 2.07 7.94
CA TYR A 81 6.19 1.25 7.15
C TYR A 81 5.83 -0.24 7.18
N LYS A 82 5.42 -0.78 8.34
CA LYS A 82 4.99 -2.18 8.45
C LYS A 82 3.73 -2.44 7.62
N PHE A 83 2.73 -1.58 7.71
CA PHE A 83 1.52 -1.75 6.92
C PHE A 83 1.77 -1.59 5.42
N GLN A 84 2.61 -0.62 5.02
CA GLN A 84 3.03 -0.50 3.62
C GLN A 84 3.80 -1.74 3.13
N THR A 85 4.58 -2.38 4.01
CA THR A 85 5.23 -3.67 3.69
C THR A 85 4.18 -4.74 3.37
N VAL A 86 3.09 -4.82 4.15
CA VAL A 86 1.98 -5.74 3.87
C VAL A 86 1.30 -5.40 2.54
N VAL A 87 1.04 -4.12 2.24
CA VAL A 87 0.50 -3.68 0.94
C VAL A 87 1.33 -4.24 -0.22
N VAL A 88 2.65 -4.08 -0.17
CA VAL A 88 3.56 -4.56 -1.23
C VAL A 88 3.60 -6.09 -1.28
N GLN A 89 3.56 -6.77 -0.14
CA GLN A 89 3.52 -8.23 -0.09
C GLN A 89 2.22 -8.81 -0.66
N SER A 90 1.07 -8.22 -0.34
CA SER A 90 -0.22 -8.62 -0.91
C SER A 90 -0.26 -8.33 -2.41
N PHE A 91 0.24 -7.16 -2.84
CA PHE A 91 0.40 -6.85 -4.26
C PHE A 91 1.26 -7.87 -4.99
N LEU A 92 2.37 -8.33 -4.41
CA LEU A 92 3.22 -9.35 -5.03
C LEU A 92 2.46 -10.65 -5.34
N LYS A 93 1.53 -11.07 -4.46
CA LYS A 93 0.68 -12.24 -4.70
C LYS A 93 -0.22 -12.01 -5.93
N ILE A 94 -0.82 -10.83 -6.04
CA ILE A 94 -1.66 -10.42 -7.17
C ILE A 94 -0.84 -10.40 -8.46
N PHE A 95 0.30 -9.71 -8.41
CA PHE A 95 1.16 -9.47 -9.56
C PHE A 95 1.81 -10.76 -10.09
N GLN A 96 2.05 -11.74 -9.22
CA GLN A 96 2.50 -13.08 -9.62
C GLN A 96 1.40 -13.94 -10.25
N ALA A 97 0.13 -13.73 -9.89
CA ALA A 97 -1.00 -14.47 -10.45
C ALA A 97 -1.37 -13.98 -11.86
N HIS A 98 -1.07 -12.71 -12.16
CA HIS A 98 -1.43 -12.03 -13.41
C HIS A 98 -0.20 -11.51 -14.16
N LYS A 99 0.81 -12.37 -14.36
CA LYS A 99 2.12 -11.96 -14.92
C LYS A 99 2.02 -11.25 -16.26
N GLU A 100 1.13 -11.71 -17.14
CA GLU A 100 0.99 -11.18 -18.51
C GLU A 100 0.18 -9.86 -18.59
N GLU A 101 -0.23 -9.28 -17.45
CA GLU A 101 -1.16 -8.15 -17.42
C GLU A 101 -0.50 -6.83 -16.98
N ASN A 102 -0.21 -5.97 -17.96
CA ASN A 102 0.47 -4.67 -17.76
C ASN A 102 -0.32 -3.63 -16.94
N TRP A 103 -1.61 -3.84 -16.70
CA TRP A 103 -2.44 -2.84 -16.00
C TRP A 103 -2.02 -2.64 -14.54
N ALA A 104 -1.34 -3.60 -13.91
CA ALA A 104 -0.90 -3.50 -12.52
C ALA A 104 0.40 -2.69 -12.34
N LEU A 105 1.12 -2.35 -13.43
CA LEU A 105 2.39 -1.60 -13.35
C LEU A 105 2.27 -0.22 -12.69
N PRO A 106 1.24 0.61 -12.96
CA PRO A 106 1.03 1.87 -12.25
C PRO A 106 0.85 1.67 -10.73
N ILE A 107 0.18 0.58 -10.32
CA ILE A 107 -0.03 0.23 -8.91
C ILE A 107 1.32 -0.11 -8.27
N MET A 108 2.13 -0.95 -8.93
CA MET A 108 3.49 -1.28 -8.50
C MET A 108 4.31 -0.01 -8.30
N TYR A 109 4.28 0.93 -9.25
CA TYR A 109 5.00 2.19 -9.14
C TYR A 109 4.58 3.00 -7.89
N ALA A 110 3.27 3.12 -7.65
CA ALA A 110 2.75 3.87 -6.50
C ALA A 110 3.19 3.25 -5.16
N ILE A 111 2.94 1.96 -4.96
CA ILE A 111 3.20 1.31 -3.67
C ILE A 111 4.69 1.19 -3.34
N THR A 112 5.55 1.07 -4.37
CA THR A 112 7.00 0.98 -4.19
C THR A 112 7.62 2.32 -3.84
N LEU A 113 7.13 3.41 -4.43
CA LEU A 113 7.49 4.77 -4.05
C LEU A 113 7.09 5.06 -2.59
N ASP A 114 5.87 4.70 -2.21
CA ASP A 114 5.36 4.92 -0.87
C ASP A 114 6.15 4.09 0.17
N LEU A 115 6.48 2.83 -0.14
CA LEU A 115 7.34 2.00 0.72
C LEU A 115 8.70 2.66 0.97
N ARG A 116 9.35 3.18 -0.07
CA ARG A 116 10.64 3.88 0.07
C ARG A 116 10.52 5.13 0.94
N ASN A 117 9.44 5.90 0.78
CA ASN A 117 9.21 7.11 1.58
C ASN A 117 8.96 6.78 3.06
N PHE A 118 8.19 5.74 3.34
CA PHE A 118 7.99 5.29 4.72
C PHE A 118 9.23 4.66 5.33
N ALA A 119 10.02 3.91 4.57
CA ALA A 119 11.30 3.39 5.05
C ALA A 119 12.24 4.51 5.50
N ASN A 120 12.32 5.60 4.73
CA ASN A 120 13.07 6.80 5.13
C ASN A 120 12.53 7.42 6.41
N SER A 121 11.21 7.61 6.50
CA SER A 121 10.54 8.24 7.65
C SER A 121 10.68 7.40 8.92
N ALA A 122 10.48 6.08 8.83
CA ALA A 122 10.66 5.12 9.91
C ALA A 122 12.12 5.07 10.39
N ASN A 123 13.08 5.03 9.46
CA ASN A 123 14.51 5.07 9.77
C ASN A 123 14.86 6.33 10.57
N GLN A 124 14.43 7.50 10.09
CA GLN A 124 14.64 8.76 10.81
C GLN A 124 14.00 8.77 12.19
N GLN A 125 12.78 8.26 12.33
CA GLN A 125 12.06 8.19 13.61
C GLN A 125 12.76 7.26 14.61
N LEU A 126 13.27 6.10 14.17
CA LEU A 126 13.99 5.16 15.02
C LEU A 126 15.36 5.66 15.44
N VAL A 127 16.13 6.25 14.51
CA VAL A 127 17.43 6.85 14.80
C VAL A 127 17.27 7.98 15.83
N LYS A 128 16.27 8.86 15.65
CA LYS A 128 15.98 9.93 16.63
C LYS A 128 15.61 9.39 18.02
N LYS A 129 14.98 8.22 18.10
CA LYS A 129 14.64 7.54 19.36
C LYS A 129 15.79 6.69 19.94
N GLY A 130 16.96 6.64 19.28
CA GLY A 130 18.08 5.79 19.70
C GLY A 130 17.81 4.28 19.56
N LYS A 131 16.81 3.88 18.77
CA LYS A 131 16.31 2.50 18.64
C LYS A 131 16.56 1.88 17.26
N GLY A 132 17.33 2.53 16.39
CA GLY A 132 17.57 2.04 15.03
C GLY A 132 18.98 2.33 14.54
N LYS A 133 19.44 1.52 13.58
CA LYS A 133 20.66 1.76 12.82
C LYS A 133 20.31 2.54 11.56
N ILE A 134 21.18 3.48 11.18
CA ILE A 134 21.02 4.25 9.94
C ILE A 134 20.99 3.27 8.76
N GLY A 135 19.87 3.25 8.04
CA GLY A 135 19.73 2.50 6.78
C GLY A 135 19.04 1.14 6.92
N ASP A 136 18.81 0.63 8.13
CA ASP A 136 18.23 -0.72 8.34
C ASP A 136 16.84 -0.87 7.70
N MET A 137 15.97 0.14 7.83
CA MET A 137 14.66 0.11 7.18
C MET A 137 14.74 0.27 5.65
N LEU A 138 15.75 0.98 5.15
CA LEU A 138 15.94 1.16 3.71
C LEU A 138 16.44 -0.12 3.05
N GLU A 139 17.31 -0.86 3.72
CA GLU A 139 17.79 -2.17 3.26
C GLU A 139 16.64 -3.17 3.15
N LYS A 140 15.82 -3.28 4.20
CA LYS A 140 14.61 -4.13 4.20
C LYS A 140 13.62 -3.74 3.10
N ALA A 141 13.43 -2.44 2.88
CA ALA A 141 12.59 -1.96 1.79
C ALA A 141 13.17 -2.37 0.43
N ALA A 142 14.48 -2.20 0.23
CA ALA A 142 15.16 -2.57 -1.02
C ALA A 142 15.01 -4.07 -1.33
N GLU A 143 15.15 -4.95 -0.34
CA GLU A 143 14.94 -6.39 -0.52
C GLU A 143 13.52 -6.73 -1.02
N LEU A 144 12.51 -6.05 -0.48
CA LEU A 144 11.12 -6.22 -0.89
C LEU A 144 10.85 -5.64 -2.29
N LEU A 145 11.43 -4.48 -2.61
CA LEU A 145 11.36 -3.89 -3.94
C LEU A 145 11.98 -4.81 -5.01
N MET A 146 13.09 -5.48 -4.68
CA MET A 146 13.69 -6.48 -5.57
C MET A 146 12.74 -7.64 -5.88
N SER A 147 11.84 -8.01 -4.97
CA SER A 147 10.80 -9.01 -5.28
C SER A 147 9.86 -8.55 -6.39
N CYS A 148 9.48 -7.27 -6.42
CA CYS A 148 8.63 -6.72 -7.48
C CYS A 148 9.31 -6.79 -8.85
N PHE A 149 10.59 -6.40 -8.90
CA PHE A 149 11.39 -6.48 -10.13
C PHE A 149 11.62 -7.91 -10.61
N ARG A 150 11.81 -8.87 -9.69
CA ARG A 150 11.94 -10.30 -10.04
C ARG A 150 10.70 -10.85 -10.72
N VAL A 151 9.50 -10.42 -10.32
CA VAL A 151 8.26 -10.82 -10.99
C VAL A 151 8.27 -10.34 -12.44
N CYS A 152 8.58 -9.06 -12.67
CA CYS A 152 8.69 -8.49 -14.03
C CYS A 152 9.76 -9.19 -14.87
N ALA A 153 10.93 -9.48 -14.30
CA ALA A 153 12.02 -10.14 -15.03
C ALA A 153 11.75 -11.62 -15.34
N SER A 154 10.82 -12.24 -14.62
CA SER A 154 10.37 -13.62 -14.86
C SER A 154 9.24 -13.74 -15.86
N ASP A 155 8.75 -12.61 -16.38
CA ASP A 155 7.70 -12.53 -17.39
C ASP A 155 8.35 -12.70 -18.78
N THR A 156 8.23 -13.91 -19.34
CA THR A 156 8.81 -14.35 -20.62
C THR A 156 7.78 -15.04 -21.47
#